data_AF-A0A1F4AIN0-F1
#
_entry.id   AF-A0A1F4AIN0-F1
#
_cell.length_a   1.000
_cell.length_b   1.000
_cell.length_c   1.000
_cell.angle_alpha   90.00
_cell.angle_beta   90.00
_cell.angle_gamma   90.00
#
_symmetry.space_group_name_H-M   'P 1'
#
loop_
_entity.id
_entity.type
_entity.pdbx_description
1 polymer ?
#
loop_
_entity_poly.entity_id
_entity_poly.type
_entity_poly.pdbx_seq_one_letter_code
_entity_poly.pdbx_strand_id
1 'polypeptide(L)'
;MVKHSEIPDPEIRKARQEYIEDRWRDLSNRQREHTDEAAKYLMVVNAGGAIATLSFMGAMKMLDPIPGARAMLSFFLAGLLLVGLGRALAIYRFDWTFSGWRDAVRLYYTDKIDWEALLEGDMSRSGRFLPSEFVAWASFACFITGLAIAYVDLLWR
;
A
#
# COMPACT_ATOMS: atom_id res chain seq x y z
N MET A 1 -1.32 33.11 -17.04
CA MET A 1 -0.67 31.78 -17.00
C MET A 1 0.68 31.92 -17.66
N VAL A 2 1.78 31.79 -16.91
CA VAL A 2 3.16 31.98 -17.41
C VAL A 2 3.76 30.61 -17.68
N LYS A 3 4.14 30.34 -18.93
CA LYS A 3 4.80 29.10 -19.33
C LYS A 3 6.23 29.03 -18.82
N HIS A 4 6.84 27.84 -18.82
CA HIS A 4 8.19 27.67 -18.27
C HIS A 4 9.22 28.52 -19.04
N SER A 5 9.13 28.55 -20.37
CA SER A 5 10.01 29.37 -21.23
C SER A 5 9.81 30.87 -21.09
N GLU A 6 8.65 31.32 -20.59
CA GLU A 6 8.28 32.72 -20.46
C GLU A 6 8.73 33.34 -19.12
N ILE A 7 9.32 32.55 -18.21
CA ILE A 7 9.76 33.03 -16.89
C ILE A 7 11.04 33.86 -17.07
N PRO A 8 10.99 35.20 -16.90
CA PRO A 8 12.16 36.04 -17.12
C PRO A 8 13.13 35.97 -15.94
N ASP A 9 12.60 35.79 -14.72
CA ASP A 9 13.35 35.78 -13.48
C ASP A 9 14.10 34.43 -13.29
N PRO A 10 15.44 34.43 -13.26
CA PRO A 10 16.23 33.24 -12.96
C PRO A 10 15.93 32.63 -11.59
N GLU A 11 15.61 33.44 -10.58
CA GLU A 11 15.37 32.96 -9.21
C GLU A 11 14.05 32.18 -9.13
N ILE A 12 13.00 32.64 -9.82
CA ILE A 12 11.72 31.91 -9.92
C ILE A 12 11.92 30.57 -10.64
N ARG A 13 12.72 30.54 -11.73
CA ARG A 13 13.03 29.30 -12.43
C ARG A 13 13.76 28.31 -11.52
N LYS A 14 14.76 28.81 -10.78
CA LYS A 14 15.54 28.01 -9.83
C LYS A 14 14.67 27.44 -8.71
N ALA A 15 13.84 28.26 -8.06
CA ALA A 15 12.95 27.80 -6.99
C ALA A 15 11.96 26.72 -7.47
N ARG A 16 11.42 26.86 -8.69
CA ARG A 16 10.53 25.85 -9.29
C ARG A 16 11.27 24.55 -9.63
N GLN A 17 12.50 24.65 -10.11
CA GLN A 17 13.34 23.48 -10.36
C GLN A 17 13.67 22.75 -9.06
N GLU A 18 14.07 23.48 -8.01
CA GLU A 18 14.34 22.91 -6.68
C GLU A 18 13.12 22.16 -6.13
N TYR A 19 11.92 22.74 -6.25
CA TYR A 19 10.68 22.06 -5.87
C TYR A 19 10.47 20.75 -6.65
N ILE A 20 10.70 20.76 -7.97
CA ILE A 20 10.54 19.56 -8.80
C ILE A 20 11.53 18.46 -8.37
N GLU A 21 12.79 18.84 -8.14
CA GLU A 21 13.85 17.93 -7.71
C GLU A 21 13.56 17.34 -6.32
N ASP A 22 13.12 18.17 -5.38
CA ASP A 22 12.74 17.73 -4.03
C ASP A 22 11.56 16.76 -4.07
N ARG A 23 10.53 17.06 -4.87
CA ARG A 23 9.38 16.17 -5.06
C ARG A 23 9.79 14.86 -5.73
N TRP A 24 10.69 14.92 -6.71
CA TRP A 24 11.25 13.73 -7.35
C TRP A 24 12.01 12.84 -6.37
N ARG A 25 12.80 13.44 -5.49
CA ARG A 25 13.54 12.76 -4.42
C ARG A 25 12.59 12.10 -3.41
N ASP A 26 11.55 12.81 -2.96
CA ASP A 26 10.52 12.28 -2.06
C ASP A 26 9.84 11.04 -2.66
N LEU A 27 9.34 11.14 -3.89
CA LEU A 27 8.70 10.00 -4.57
C LEU A 27 9.69 8.85 -4.80
N SER A 28 10.91 9.12 -5.21
CA SER A 28 11.93 8.08 -5.43
C SER A 28 12.29 7.34 -4.13
N ASN A 29 12.36 8.05 -3.00
CA ASN A 29 12.61 7.44 -1.70
C ASN A 29 11.44 6.57 -1.25
N ARG A 30 10.20 7.07 -1.36
CA ARG A 30 9.00 6.28 -1.05
C ARG A 30 8.88 5.03 -1.90
N GLN A 31 9.25 5.09 -3.18
CA GLN A 31 9.28 3.90 -4.04
C GLN A 31 10.22 2.81 -3.50
N ARG A 32 11.42 3.21 -3.04
CA ARG A 32 12.38 2.26 -2.44
C ARG A 32 11.84 1.68 -1.15
N GLU A 33 11.31 2.52 -0.26
CA GLU A 33 10.70 2.09 1.00
C GLU A 33 9.54 1.11 0.77
N HIS A 34 8.63 1.42 -0.16
CA HIS A 34 7.51 0.53 -0.49
C HIS A 34 7.97 -0.79 -1.10
N THR A 35 9.04 -0.79 -1.89
CA THR A 35 9.60 -2.02 -2.47
C THR A 35 10.20 -2.91 -1.37
N ASP A 36 10.97 -2.31 -0.45
CA ASP A 36 11.56 -3.02 0.68
C ASP A 36 10.50 -3.55 1.64
N GLU A 37 9.46 -2.77 1.93
CA GLU A 37 8.33 -3.20 2.75
C GLU A 37 7.55 -4.33 2.09
N ALA A 38 7.31 -4.27 0.78
CA ALA A 38 6.64 -5.35 0.06
C ALA A 38 7.46 -6.65 0.11
N ALA A 39 8.77 -6.57 -0.08
CA ALA A 39 9.66 -7.72 0.04
C ALA A 39 9.65 -8.32 1.46
N LYS A 40 9.76 -7.48 2.49
CA LYS A 40 9.65 -7.90 3.90
C LYS A 40 8.30 -8.55 4.18
N TYR A 41 7.21 -7.96 3.69
CA TYR A 41 5.88 -8.52 3.84
C TYR A 41 5.77 -9.91 3.21
N LEU A 42 6.23 -10.09 1.96
CA LEU A 42 6.22 -11.40 1.30
C LEU A 42 7.04 -12.45 2.05
N MET A 43 8.21 -12.08 2.59
CA MET A 43 9.00 -13.00 3.42
C MET A 43 8.25 -13.39 4.70
N VAL A 44 7.68 -12.43 5.41
CA VAL A 44 6.94 -12.67 6.67
C VAL A 44 5.69 -13.51 6.41
N VAL A 45 4.95 -13.25 5.32
CA VAL A 45 3.77 -14.01 4.95
C VAL A 45 4.12 -15.44 4.58
N ASN A 46 5.17 -15.66 3.78
CA ASN A 46 5.60 -17.00 3.41
C ASN A 46 6.08 -17.80 4.63
N ALA A 47 6.91 -17.19 5.48
CA ALA A 47 7.40 -17.83 6.70
C ALA A 47 6.27 -18.09 7.71
N GLY A 48 5.46 -17.08 7.99
CA GLY A 48 4.34 -17.16 8.92
C GLY A 48 3.25 -18.11 8.44
N GLY A 49 2.92 -18.09 7.16
CA GLY A 49 1.99 -19.03 6.53
C GLY A 49 2.47 -20.48 6.59
N ALA A 50 3.76 -20.72 6.37
CA ALA A 50 4.36 -22.04 6.54
C ALA A 50 4.29 -22.51 7.99
N ILE A 51 4.69 -21.67 8.96
CA ILE A 51 4.62 -21.98 10.39
C ILE A 51 3.18 -22.27 10.82
N ALA A 52 2.23 -21.43 10.42
CA ALA A 52 0.81 -21.60 10.75
C ALA A 52 0.26 -22.91 10.19
N THR A 53 0.56 -23.22 8.92
CA THR A 53 0.11 -24.46 8.27
C THR A 53 0.72 -25.70 8.92
N LEU A 54 2.03 -25.69 9.19
CA LEU A 54 2.73 -26.79 9.84
C LEU A 54 2.24 -27.01 11.28
N SER A 55 2.03 -25.93 12.03
CA SER A 55 1.49 -25.99 13.39
C SER A 55 0.06 -26.54 13.40
N PHE A 56 -0.78 -26.11 12.46
CA PHE A 56 -2.14 -26.61 12.29
C PHE A 56 -2.15 -28.10 11.95
N MET A 57 -1.32 -28.53 10.99
CA MET A 57 -1.17 -29.95 10.63
C MET A 57 -0.68 -30.80 11.80
N GLY A 58 0.26 -30.27 12.60
CA GLY A 58 0.75 -30.95 13.81
C GLY A 58 -0.34 -31.09 14.88
N ALA A 59 -1.06 -30.01 15.17
CA ALA A 59 -2.13 -30.00 16.17
C ALA A 59 -3.29 -30.95 15.80
N MET A 60 -3.70 -30.96 14.53
CA MET A 60 -4.78 -31.84 14.03
C MET A 60 -4.44 -33.33 14.09
N LYS A 61 -3.15 -33.70 14.17
CA LYS A 61 -2.73 -35.11 14.38
C LYS A 61 -2.80 -35.54 15.84
N MET A 62 -2.80 -34.60 16.79
CA MET A 62 -2.73 -34.87 18.23
C MET A 62 -4.04 -34.64 18.98
N LEU A 63 -5.01 -33.94 18.38
CA LEU A 63 -6.26 -33.56 19.02
C LEU A 63 -7.46 -34.21 18.33
N ASP A 64 -8.47 -34.60 19.12
CA ASP A 64 -9.83 -34.82 18.62
C ASP A 64 -10.30 -33.60 17.81
N PRO A 65 -11.09 -33.80 16.74
CA PRO A 65 -11.41 -32.75 15.77
C PRO A 65 -11.91 -31.50 16.47
N ILE A 66 -11.11 -30.42 16.39
CA ILE A 66 -11.43 -29.10 16.93
C ILE A 66 -12.62 -28.53 16.13
N PRO A 67 -13.81 -28.40 16.73
CA PRO A 67 -14.94 -27.75 16.06
C PRO A 67 -14.54 -26.34 15.63
N GLY A 68 -14.94 -25.91 14.43
CA GLY A 68 -14.58 -24.57 13.94
C GLY A 68 -13.12 -24.39 13.44
N ALA A 69 -12.23 -25.39 13.53
CA ALA A 69 -10.87 -25.31 13.00
C ALA A 69 -10.77 -24.89 11.53
N ARG A 70 -11.69 -25.42 10.69
CA ARG A 70 -11.78 -25.03 9.28
C ARG A 70 -12.15 -23.55 9.13
N ALA A 71 -13.10 -23.07 9.91
CA ALA A 71 -13.52 -21.66 9.87
C ALA A 71 -12.39 -20.73 10.32
N MET A 72 -11.68 -21.07 11.41
CA MET A 72 -10.50 -20.30 11.86
C MET A 72 -9.44 -20.19 10.77
N LEU A 73 -9.09 -21.31 10.14
CA LEU A 73 -8.10 -21.35 9.06
C LEU A 73 -8.56 -20.55 7.84
N SER A 74 -9.85 -20.62 7.49
CA SER A 74 -10.42 -19.83 6.39
C SER A 74 -10.37 -18.33 6.68
N PHE A 75 -10.71 -17.88 7.89
CA PHE A 75 -10.62 -16.46 8.27
C PHE A 75 -9.18 -15.96 8.30
N PHE A 76 -8.24 -16.78 8.79
CA PHE A 76 -6.82 -16.45 8.75
C PHE A 76 -6.32 -16.29 7.31
N LEU A 77 -6.65 -17.25 6.42
CA LEU A 77 -6.26 -17.19 5.02
C LEU A 77 -6.89 -16.00 4.29
N ALA A 78 -8.18 -15.73 4.53
CA ALA A 78 -8.88 -14.58 3.95
C ALA A 78 -8.24 -13.25 4.40
N GLY A 79 -7.94 -13.10 5.70
CA GLY A 79 -7.22 -11.94 6.23
C GLY A 79 -5.85 -11.77 5.56
N LEU A 80 -5.07 -12.84 5.44
CA LEU A 80 -3.77 -12.83 4.79
C LEU A 80 -3.82 -12.36 3.33
N LEU A 81 -4.81 -12.85 2.57
CA LEU A 81 -5.03 -12.42 1.18
C LEU A 81 -5.45 -10.95 1.10
N LEU A 82 -6.29 -10.48 2.03
CA LEU A 82 -6.70 -9.08 2.11
C LEU A 82 -5.51 -8.17 2.42
N VAL A 83 -4.61 -8.51 3.34
CA VAL A 83 -3.39 -7.71 3.56
C VAL A 83 -2.56 -7.61 2.28
N GLY A 84 -2.41 -8.72 1.54
CA GLY A 84 -1.69 -8.74 0.27
C GLY A 84 -2.35 -7.83 -0.78
N LEU A 85 -3.67 -7.90 -0.90
CA LEU A 85 -4.45 -7.03 -1.78
C LEU A 85 -4.31 -5.55 -1.38
N GLY A 86 -4.38 -5.23 -0.08
CA GLY A 86 -4.22 -3.86 0.43
C GLY A 86 -2.85 -3.27 0.08
N ARG A 87 -1.79 -4.09 0.19
CA ARG A 87 -0.43 -3.71 -0.23
C ARG A 87 -0.34 -3.50 -1.75
N ALA A 88 -0.91 -4.39 -2.56
CA ALA A 88 -0.94 -4.24 -4.01
C ALA A 88 -1.68 -2.96 -4.45
N LEU A 89 -2.81 -2.66 -3.82
CA LEU A 89 -3.59 -1.44 -4.03
C LEU A 89 -2.79 -0.18 -3.67
N ALA A 90 -2.04 -0.20 -2.58
CA ALA A 90 -1.18 0.91 -2.18
C ALA A 90 -0.04 1.16 -3.19
N ILE A 91 0.61 0.09 -3.67
CA ILE A 91 1.66 0.18 -4.70
C ILE A 91 1.09 0.73 -6.01
N TYR A 92 -0.06 0.20 -6.45
CA TYR A 92 -0.72 0.69 -7.66
C TYR A 92 -1.06 2.18 -7.55
N ARG A 93 -1.58 2.60 -6.40
CA ARG A 93 -1.91 4.00 -6.14
C ARG A 93 -0.67 4.89 -6.16
N PHE A 94 0.44 4.42 -5.60
CA PHE A 94 1.72 5.12 -5.59
C PHE A 94 2.28 5.26 -7.02
N ASP A 95 2.29 4.18 -7.80
CA ASP A 95 2.76 4.18 -9.19
C ASP A 95 1.95 5.15 -10.05
N TRP A 96 0.62 5.20 -9.86
CA TRP A 96 -0.23 6.18 -10.53
C TRP A 96 0.11 7.63 -10.16
N THR A 97 0.41 7.92 -8.88
CA THR A 97 0.87 9.27 -8.47
C THR A 97 2.21 9.61 -9.10
N PHE A 98 3.18 8.69 -9.04
CA PHE A 98 4.53 8.97 -9.48
C PHE A 98 4.62 9.11 -11.01
N SER A 99 3.96 8.23 -11.75
CA SER A 99 3.84 8.35 -13.21
C SER A 99 3.10 9.64 -13.60
N GLY A 100 2.02 9.98 -12.92
CA GLY A 100 1.28 11.23 -13.13
C GLY A 100 2.12 12.48 -12.87
N TRP A 101 2.96 12.47 -11.83
CA TRP A 101 3.93 13.55 -11.57
C TRP A 101 4.96 13.67 -12.70
N ARG A 102 5.57 12.56 -13.11
CA ARG A 102 6.55 12.54 -14.22
C ARG A 102 5.96 13.10 -15.50
N ASP A 103 4.75 12.70 -15.85
CA ASP A 103 4.07 13.15 -17.06
C ASP A 103 3.71 14.64 -16.96
N ALA A 104 3.25 15.11 -15.80
CA ALA A 104 2.96 16.53 -15.58
C ALA A 104 4.22 17.40 -15.66
N VAL A 105 5.34 16.97 -15.08
CA VAL A 105 6.64 17.66 -15.19
C VAL A 105 7.08 17.75 -16.65
N ARG A 106 6.94 16.67 -17.43
CA ARG A 106 7.21 16.69 -18.88
C ARG A 106 6.34 17.71 -19.61
N LEU A 107 5.05 17.77 -19.29
CA LEU A 107 4.13 18.73 -19.88
C LEU A 107 4.48 20.18 -19.49
N TYR A 108 4.95 20.40 -18.27
CA TYR A 108 5.39 21.70 -17.79
C TYR A 108 6.64 22.20 -18.54
N TYR A 109 7.66 21.35 -18.69
CA TYR A 109 8.88 21.69 -19.44
C TYR A 109 8.66 21.82 -20.96
N THR A 110 7.56 21.28 -21.50
CA THR A 110 7.18 21.42 -22.90
C THR A 110 6.14 22.53 -23.13
N ASP A 111 5.97 23.41 -22.14
CA ASP A 111 5.04 24.55 -22.14
C ASP A 111 3.57 24.16 -22.43
N LYS A 112 3.19 22.90 -22.22
CA LYS A 112 1.81 22.42 -22.40
C LYS A 112 0.93 22.79 -21.22
N ILE A 113 1.47 22.74 -20.01
CA ILE A 113 0.81 23.21 -18.78
C ILE A 113 1.64 24.33 -18.13
N ASP A 114 1.06 25.07 -17.21
CA ASP A 114 1.79 26.05 -16.40
C ASP A 114 2.04 25.52 -14.97
N TRP A 115 2.61 26.37 -14.12
CA TRP A 115 2.99 26.00 -12.76
C TRP A 115 1.79 25.69 -11.86
N GLU A 116 0.72 26.46 -11.96
CA GLU A 116 -0.49 26.27 -11.16
C GLU A 116 -1.15 24.93 -11.52
N ALA A 117 -1.26 24.63 -12.82
CA ALA A 117 -1.78 23.35 -13.30
C ALA A 117 -0.91 22.15 -12.87
N LEU A 118 0.42 22.33 -12.80
CA LEU A 118 1.34 21.30 -12.28
C LEU A 118 1.04 20.99 -10.81
N LEU A 119 0.91 22.02 -9.97
CA LEU A 119 0.64 21.88 -8.54
C LEU A 119 -0.75 21.29 -8.27
N GLU A 120 -1.77 21.76 -8.98
CA GLU A 120 -3.14 21.23 -8.84
C GLU A 120 -3.23 19.75 -9.26
N GLY A 121 -2.49 19.38 -10.31
CA GLY A 121 -2.33 18.00 -10.74
C GLY A 121 -1.64 17.12 -9.68
N ASP A 122 -0.64 17.63 -8.97
CA ASP A 122 0.00 16.86 -7.88
C ASP A 122 -0.91 16.74 -6.66
N MET A 123 -1.58 17.82 -6.26
CA MET A 123 -2.48 17.82 -5.10
C MET A 123 -3.67 16.88 -5.30
N SER A 124 -4.32 16.91 -6.48
CA SER A 124 -5.44 16.01 -6.81
C SER A 124 -5.04 14.53 -6.76
N ARG A 125 -3.80 14.20 -7.14
CA ARG A 125 -3.25 12.84 -7.05
C ARG A 125 -2.71 12.48 -5.67
N SER A 126 -2.57 13.41 -4.73
CA SER A 126 -1.98 13.16 -3.40
C SER A 126 -3.03 12.84 -2.31
N GLY A 127 -4.32 12.84 -2.65
CA GLY A 127 -5.41 12.56 -1.70
C GLY A 127 -5.47 11.12 -1.19
N ARG A 128 -6.25 10.93 -0.10
CA ARG A 128 -6.51 9.62 0.54
C ARG A 128 -7.02 8.58 -0.45
N PHE A 129 -6.63 7.33 -0.25
CA PHE A 129 -7.07 6.20 -1.06
C PHE A 129 -7.88 5.22 -0.22
N LEU A 130 -9.19 5.46 -0.16
CA LEU A 130 -10.13 4.68 0.64
C LEU A 130 -10.11 3.16 0.36
N PRO A 131 -9.90 2.66 -0.88
CA PRO A 131 -9.87 1.22 -1.13
C PRO A 131 -8.79 0.47 -0.33
N SER A 132 -7.57 1.01 -0.22
CA SER A 132 -6.52 0.36 0.58
C SER A 132 -6.85 0.38 2.07
N GLU A 133 -7.48 1.46 2.56
CA GLU A 133 -7.91 1.58 3.95
C GLU A 133 -9.02 0.57 4.28
N PHE A 134 -10.03 0.44 3.41
CA PHE A 134 -11.11 -0.51 3.58
C PHE A 134 -10.60 -1.95 3.63
N VAL A 135 -9.70 -2.32 2.71
CA VAL A 135 -9.12 -3.67 2.67
C VAL A 135 -8.30 -3.97 3.93
N ALA A 136 -7.58 -2.98 4.48
CA ALA A 136 -6.87 -3.13 5.74
C ALA A 136 -7.82 -3.41 6.91
N TRP A 137 -8.94 -2.67 7.01
CA TRP A 137 -9.97 -2.90 8.02
C TRP A 137 -10.67 -4.25 7.85
N ALA A 138 -10.95 -4.67 6.62
CA ALA A 138 -11.52 -5.98 6.33
C ALA A 138 -10.58 -7.11 6.76
N SER A 139 -9.28 -6.99 6.50
CA SER A 139 -8.29 -7.94 6.99
C SER A 139 -8.26 -8.02 8.51
N PHE A 140 -8.31 -6.86 9.18
CA PHE A 140 -8.31 -6.81 10.64
C PHE A 140 -9.56 -7.50 11.22
N ALA A 141 -10.73 -7.27 10.62
CA ALA A 141 -11.96 -7.96 10.99
C ALA A 141 -11.83 -9.48 10.84
N CYS A 142 -11.27 -9.98 9.74
CA CYS A 142 -11.02 -11.42 9.56
C CYS A 142 -10.14 -12.01 10.66
N PHE A 143 -9.08 -11.30 11.06
CA PHE A 143 -8.20 -11.74 12.14
C PHE A 143 -8.93 -11.82 13.49
N ILE A 144 -9.67 -10.77 13.85
CA ILE A 144 -10.44 -10.74 15.11
C ILE A 144 -11.53 -11.81 15.13
N THR A 145 -12.24 -12.05 14.02
CA THR A 145 -13.23 -13.11 13.92
C THR A 145 -12.59 -14.49 14.10
N GLY A 146 -11.44 -14.75 13.47
CA GLY A 146 -10.68 -15.99 13.66
C GLY A 146 -10.29 -16.22 15.12
N LEU A 147 -9.80 -15.19 15.81
CA LEU A 147 -9.47 -15.24 17.24
C LEU A 147 -10.70 -15.48 18.12
N ALA A 148 -11.82 -14.84 17.83
CA ALA A 148 -13.06 -15.02 18.58
C ALA A 148 -13.56 -16.47 18.50
N ILE A 149 -13.53 -17.07 17.30
CA ILE A 149 -13.89 -18.49 17.11
C ILE A 149 -12.95 -19.39 17.93
N ALA A 150 -11.63 -19.12 17.90
CA ALA A 150 -10.65 -19.88 18.68
C ALA A 150 -10.93 -19.82 20.19
N TYR A 151 -11.24 -18.62 20.69
CA TYR A 151 -11.51 -18.40 22.10
C TYR A 151 -12.81 -19.08 22.56
N VAL A 152 -13.87 -19.00 21.75
CA VAL A 152 -15.13 -19.69 22.01
C VAL A 152 -14.89 -21.21 22.06
N ASP A 153 -14.18 -21.76 21.09
CA ASP A 153 -13.94 -23.21 21.05
C ASP A 153 -13.09 -23.70 22.24
N LEU A 154 -12.19 -22.85 22.77
CA LEU A 154 -11.43 -23.13 23.99
C LEU A 154 -12.31 -23.15 25.26
N LEU A 155 -13.31 -22.27 25.35
CA LEU A 155 -14.19 -22.18 26.53
C LEU A 155 -15.22 -23.31 26.62
N TRP A 156 -15.59 -23.90 25.49
CA TRP A 156 -16.58 -24.98 25.40
C TRP A 156 -15.96 -26.39 25.38
N ARG A 157 -14.63 -26.49 25.47
CA ARG A 157 -13.87 -27.73 25.70
C ARG A 157 -13.68 -27.98 27.20
#